data_AF-A0A820G3H9-F1
#
_entry.id   AF-A0A820G3H9-F1
#
_cell.length_a   1.000
_cell.length_b   1.000
_cell.length_c   1.000
_cell.angle_alpha   90.00
_cell.angle_beta   90.00
_cell.angle_gamma   90.00
#
_symmetry.space_group_name_H-M   'P 1'
#
loop_
_entity.id
_entity.type
_entity.pdbx_description
1 polymer ?
#
loop_
_entity_poly.entity_id
_entity_poly.type
_entity_poly.pdbx_seq_one_letter_code
_entity_poly.pdbx_strand_id
1 'polypeptide(L)' 'MITQALKAFAHLGDLRRGINMHHTISSRINNDSYIFASLIHFYIKCGNMKTHYSTQQQKDHY' A
#
# COMPACT_ATOMS: atom_id res chain seq x y z
N MET A 1 -6.98 -9.40 4.77
CA MET A 1 -5.57 -9.64 5.20
C MET A 1 -4.55 -8.93 4.31
N ILE A 2 -4.48 -9.20 2.99
CA ILE A 2 -3.47 -8.58 2.10
C ILE A 2 -3.63 -7.06 1.94
N THR A 3 -4.86 -6.58 1.77
CA THR A 3 -5.17 -5.15 1.59
C THR A 3 -4.88 -4.30 2.82
N GLN A 4 -4.99 -4.86 4.04
CA GLN A 4 -4.64 -4.18 5.28
C GLN A 4 -3.13 -4.03 5.44
N ALA A 5 -2.35 -5.06 5.10
CA ALA A 5 -0.90 -4.97 5.09
C ALA A 5 -0.41 -3.95 4.05
N LEU A 6 -1.02 -3.90 2.85
CA LEU A 6 -0.75 -2.85 1.86
C LEU A 6 -1.05 -1.45 2.40
N LYS A 7 -2.17 -1.26 3.11
CA LYS A 7 -2.47 0.02 3.78
C LYS A 7 -1.44 0.37 4.85
N ALA A 8 -1.01 -0.58 5.67
CA ALA A 8 0.02 -0.36 6.68
C ALA A 8 1.36 0.01 6.05
N PHE A 9 1.79 -0.69 4.99
CA PHE A 9 3.03 -0.34 4.27
C PHE A 9 2.92 1.01 3.55
N ALA A 10 1.74 1.36 3.05
CA ALA A 10 1.47 2.68 2.48
C ALA A 10 1.57 3.79 3.53
N HIS A 11 1.17 3.51 4.78
CA HIS A 11 1.29 4.45 5.90
C HIS A 11 2.71 4.56 6.43
N LEU A 12 3.46 3.47 6.38
CA LEU A 12 4.87 3.44 6.78
C LEU A 12 5.81 3.98 5.69
N GLY A 13 5.30 4.22 4.47
CA GLY A 13 6.12 4.61 3.32
C GLY A 13 7.13 3.53 2.90
N ASP A 14 6.90 2.27 3.29
CA ASP A 14 7.85 1.18 3.06
C ASP A 14 7.62 0.54 1.68
N LEU A 15 8.15 1.20 0.66
CA LEU A 15 8.04 0.76 -0.73
C LEU A 15 8.63 -0.65 -0.93
N ARG A 16 9.72 -0.95 -0.22
CA ARG A 16 10.44 -2.22 -0.35
C ARG A 16 9.60 -3.39 0.11
N ARG A 17 8.90 -3.25 1.25
CA ARG A 17 7.98 -4.29 1.74
C ARG A 17 6.81 -4.53 0.79
N GLY A 18 6.21 -3.47 0.24
CA GLY A 18 5.11 -3.63 -0.71
C GLY A 18 5.53 -4.25 -2.04
N ILE A 19 6.75 -3.98 -2.53
CA ILE A 19 7.29 -4.67 -3.72
C ILE A 19 7.51 -6.17 -3.44
N ASN A 20 8.10 -6.52 -2.30
CA ASN A 20 8.27 -7.93 -1.94
C ASN A 20 6.91 -8.65 -1.80
N MET A 21 5.92 -7.94 -1.26
CA MET A 21 4.57 -8.45 -1.13
C MET A 21 3.89 -8.60 -2.51
N HIS A 22 4.08 -7.67 -3.44
CA HIS A 22 3.63 -7.77 -4.83
C HIS A 22 4.12 -9.09 -5.45
N HIS A 23 5.40 -9.42 -5.35
CA HIS A 23 5.92 -10.70 -5.86
C HIS A 23 5.21 -11.91 -5.23
N THR A 24 4.91 -11.84 -3.93
CA THR A 24 4.23 -12.91 -3.20
C THR A 24 2.76 -13.07 -3.60
N ILE A 25 2.08 -11.97 -3.92
CA ILE A 25 0.65 -11.96 -4.26
C ILE A 25 0.40 -11.89 -5.77
N SER A 26 1.43 -11.89 -6.61
CA SER A 26 1.34 -11.71 -8.07
C SER A 26 0.34 -12.68 -8.72
N SER A 27 0.32 -13.94 -8.28
CA SER A 27 -0.65 -14.94 -8.76
C SER A 27 -2.09 -14.66 -8.35
N ARG A 28 -2.31 -13.94 -7.24
CA ARG A 28 -3.64 -13.55 -6.73
C ARG A 28 -4.14 -12.25 -7.32
N ILE A 29 -3.24 -11.36 -7.74
CA ILE A 29 -3.60 -10.06 -8.35
C ILE A 29 -4.48 -10.25 -9.59
N ASN A 30 -4.11 -11.18 -10.47
CA ASN A 30 -4.89 -11.43 -11.69
C ASN A 30 -6.29 -12.01 -11.41
N ASN A 31 -6.46 -12.66 -10.26
CA ASN A 31 -7.72 -13.29 -9.89
C ASN A 31 -8.60 -12.39 -9.01
N ASP A 32 -8.05 -11.29 -8.49
CA ASP A 32 -8.70 -10.42 -7.52
C ASP A 32 -8.39 -8.94 -7.82
N SER A 33 -9.34 -8.31 -8.51
CA SER A 33 -9.33 -6.87 -8.84
C SER A 33 -9.25 -5.98 -7.60
N TYR A 34 -9.79 -6.42 -6.45
CA TYR A 34 -9.74 -5.65 -5.21
C TYR A 34 -8.34 -5.61 -4.60
N ILE A 35 -7.61 -6.74 -4.69
CA ILE A 35 -6.18 -6.79 -4.33
C ILE A 35 -5.36 -5.91 -5.27
N PHE A 36 -5.64 -5.97 -6.58
CA PHE A 36 -4.96 -5.11 -7.56
C PHE A 36 -5.16 -3.62 -7.28
N ALA A 37 -6.41 -3.19 -7.05
CA ALA A 37 -6.73 -1.81 -6.73
C ALA A 37 -6.04 -1.34 -5.43
N SER A 38 -5.99 -2.21 -4.42
CA SER A 38 -5.29 -1.91 -3.15
C SER A 38 -3.78 -1.76 -3.34
N LEU A 39 -3.18 -2.55 -4.24
CA LEU A 39 -1.76 -2.48 -4.57
C LEU A 39 -1.43 -1.18 -5.31
N ILE A 40 -2.27 -0.77 -6.26
CA ILE A 40 -2.15 0.54 -6.93
C ILE A 40 -2.21 1.68 -5.90
N HIS A 41 -3.19 1.65 -5.00
CA HIS A 41 -3.32 2.65 -3.94
C HIS A 41 -2.08 2.74 -3.04
N PHE A 42 -1.47 1.59 -2.73
CA PHE A 42 -0.20 1.53 -2.02
C PHE A 42 0.92 2.24 -2.81
N TYR A 43 1.11 1.92 -4.09
CA TYR A 43 2.16 2.52 -4.90
C TYR A 43 1.99 4.03 -5.06
N ILE A 44 0.75 4.51 -5.23
CA ILE A 44 0.44 5.95 -5.31
C ILE A 44 0.82 6.64 -3.99
N LYS A 45 0.34 6.12 -2.85
CA LYS A 45 0.59 6.72 -1.53
C LYS A 45 2.08 6.68 -1.15
N CYS A 46 2.76 5.58 -1.45
CA CYS A 46 4.18 5.41 -1.17
C CYS A 46 5.08 6.24 -2.11
N GLY A 47 4.68 6.42 -3.37
CA GLY A 47 5.35 7.32 -4.31
C GLY A 47 5.25 8.79 -3.91
N ASN A 48 4.13 9.18 -3.29
CA ASN A 48 3.92 10.53 -2.74
C ASN A 48 4.58 10.75 -1.36
N MET A 49 4.90 9.67 -0.63
CA MET A 49 5.52 9.76 0.71
C MET A 49 7.01 10.12 0.71
N LYS A 50 7.70 10.12 -0.44
CA LYS A 50 9.10 10.62 -0.51
C LYS A 50 9.22 12.12 -0.21
N THR A 51 8.10 12.83 -0.05
CA THR A 51 8.06 14.27 0.26
C THR A 51 7.33 14.56 1.58
N HIS A 52 6.97 13.56 2.38
CA HIS A 52 6.04 13.75 3.50
C HIS A 52 6.45 12.98 4.78
N TYR A 53 7.65 13.24 5.28
CA TYR A 53 8.09 12.70 6.58
C TYR A 53 7.55 13.46 7.81
N SER A 54 6.65 14.44 7.64
CA SER A 54 6.31 15.36 8.75
C SER A 54 4.83 15.63 9.03
N THR A 55 3.87 15.15 8.24
CA THR A 55 2.45 15.39 8.55
C THR A 55 1.58 14.21 8.16
N GLN A 56 0.61 13.89 9.02
CA GLN A 56 -0.49 12.92 8.84
C GLN A 56 -0.32 11.57 9.57
N GLN A 57 -0.11 11.66 10.89
CA GLN A 57 -0.96 10.89 11.80
C GLN A 57 -2.43 11.18 11.49
N GLN A 58 -3.26 10.13 11.54
CA GLN A 58 -4.72 10.18 11.75
C GLN A 58 -5.50 11.27 11.01
N LYS A 59 -6.11 10.89 9.89
CA LYS A 59 -7.45 11.37 9.54
C LYS A 59 -8.16 10.23 8.85
N ASP A 60 -9.16 9.66 9.54
CA ASP A 60 -10.36 9.00 8.99
C ASP A 60 -11.12 8.35 10.18
N HIS A 61 -11.63 9.19 11.08
CA HIS A 61 -12.84 8.88 11.85
C HIS A 61 -13.61 10.19 12.05
N TYR A 62 -14.41 10.53 11.05
CA TYR A 62 -15.67 11.25 11.21
C TYR A 62 -16.55 10.90 10.01
#